data_AF-A0A967HLA2-F1
#
_entry.id   AF-A0A967HLA2-F1
#
_cell.length_a   1.000
_cell.length_b   1.000
_cell.length_c   1.000
_cell.angle_alpha   90.00
_cell.angle_beta   90.00
_cell.angle_gamma   90.00
#
_symmetry.space_group_name_H-M   'P 1'
#
loop_
_entity.id
_entity.type
_entity.pdbx_description
1 polymer ?
#
loop_
_entity_poly.entity_id
_entity_poly.type
_entity_poly.pdbx_seq_one_letter_code
_entity_poly.pdbx_strand_id
1 'polypeptide(L)' 'VVESNGYAYSTPTSRQTAAESFVDKADGYGVRGEQVDGNDVLAVHAAAERAVRHARSGGG' A
#
# COMPACT_ATOMS: atom_id res chain seq x y z
N VAL A 1 0.65 2.51 5.46
CA VAL A 1 -0.13 3.11 4.34
C VAL A 1 0.86 3.73 3.37
N VAL A 2 0.68 3.51 2.06
CA VAL A 2 1.52 4.11 1.01
C VAL A 2 0.60 4.84 0.04
N GLU A 3 0.79 6.16 -0.10
CA GLU A 3 0.09 6.98 -1.10
C GLU A 3 0.99 7.13 -2.33
N SER A 4 0.69 6.36 -3.37
CA SER A 4 1.49 6.36 -4.59
C SER A 4 0.83 7.22 -5.67
N ASN A 5 1.42 8.38 -5.94
CA ASN A 5 0.98 9.31 -6.98
C ASN A 5 1.88 9.28 -8.23
N GLY A 6 2.83 8.35 -8.30
CA GLY A 6 3.77 8.19 -9.41
C GLY A 6 5.06 9.02 -9.32
N TYR A 7 5.22 9.89 -8.31
CA TYR A 7 6.36 10.81 -8.24
C TYR A 7 6.87 11.09 -6.82
N ALA A 8 8.16 11.43 -6.72
CA ALA A 8 8.76 12.09 -5.57
C ALA A 8 9.49 13.35 -6.07
N TYR A 9 8.90 14.54 -5.80
CA TYR A 9 9.31 15.79 -6.44
C TYR A 9 9.34 15.66 -7.98
N SER A 10 10.52 15.62 -8.60
CA SER A 10 10.71 15.44 -10.05
C SER A 10 11.06 14.01 -10.46
N THR A 11 11.19 13.09 -9.50
CA THR A 11 11.62 11.71 -9.75
C THR A 11 10.40 10.80 -9.96
N PRO A 12 10.22 10.19 -11.15
CA PRO A 12 9.13 9.23 -11.38
C PRO A 12 9.39 7.90 -10.65
N THR A 13 8.34 7.15 -10.34
CA THR A 13 8.44 5.86 -9.62
C THR A 13 9.40 4.86 -10.29
N SER A 14 9.48 4.84 -11.62
CA SER A 14 10.40 3.98 -12.38
C SER A 14 11.89 4.25 -12.11
N ARG A 15 12.24 5.43 -11.56
CA ARG A 15 13.59 5.77 -11.09
C ARG A 15 13.73 5.71 -9.57
N GLN A 16 12.63 5.53 -8.84
CA GLN A 16 12.59 5.52 -7.39
C GLN A 16 12.74 4.12 -6.81
N THR A 17 12.22 3.10 -7.50
CA THR A 17 12.35 1.71 -7.06
C THR A 17 12.29 0.76 -8.25
N ALA A 18 12.93 -0.41 -8.11
CA ALA A 18 12.87 -1.49 -9.09
C ALA A 18 11.71 -2.48 -8.85
N ALA A 19 10.97 -2.33 -7.75
CA ALA A 19 9.76 -3.12 -7.52
C ALA A 19 8.67 -2.72 -8.52
N GLU A 20 7.91 -3.69 -9.03
CA GLU A 20 6.82 -3.44 -9.99
C GLU A 20 5.68 -2.66 -9.33
N SER A 21 5.33 -3.01 -8.08
CA SER A 21 4.40 -2.27 -7.23
C SER A 21 4.97 -2.07 -5.83
N PHE A 22 4.49 -1.05 -5.11
CA PHE A 22 4.86 -0.84 -3.71
C PHE A 22 4.33 -1.94 -2.79
N VAL A 23 3.23 -2.61 -3.17
CA VAL A 23 2.63 -3.69 -2.38
C VAL A 23 3.53 -4.93 -2.33
N ASP A 24 4.33 -5.18 -3.38
CA ASP A 24 5.26 -6.33 -3.47
C ASP A 24 6.33 -6.30 -2.37
N LYS A 25 6.61 -5.11 -1.82
CA LYS A 25 7.55 -4.96 -0.70
C LYS A 25 7.02 -5.60 0.58
N ALA A 26 5.70 -5.77 0.72
CA ALA A 26 5.08 -6.37 1.89
C ALA A 26 5.59 -7.81 2.13
N ASP A 27 5.78 -8.58 1.04
CA ASP A 27 6.31 -9.94 1.09
C ASP A 27 7.71 -9.98 1.71
N GLY A 28 8.56 -8.99 1.40
CA GLY A 28 9.91 -8.88 1.96
C GLY A 28 9.95 -8.65 3.47
N TYR A 29 8.86 -8.14 4.06
CA TYR A 29 8.71 -7.98 5.50
C TYR A 29 7.86 -9.09 6.14
N GLY A 30 7.32 -10.01 5.36
CA GLY A 30 6.38 -11.03 5.84
C GLY A 30 5.07 -10.44 6.37
N VAL A 31 4.65 -9.28 5.86
CA VAL A 31 3.40 -8.60 6.27
C VAL A 31 2.37 -8.66 5.16
N ARG A 32 1.08 -8.59 5.52
CA ARG A 32 0.00 -8.52 4.54
C ARG A 32 0.00 -7.17 3.83
N GLY A 33 0.05 -7.19 2.50
CA GLY A 33 -0.15 -6.02 1.64
C GLY A 33 -1.48 -6.08 0.88
N GLU A 34 -2.13 -4.95 0.67
CA GLU A 34 -3.21 -4.80 -0.31
C GLU A 34 -3.05 -3.47 -1.05
N GLN A 35 -3.41 -3.44 -2.34
CA GLN A 35 -3.44 -2.23 -3.17
C GLN A 35 -4.88 -1.94 -3.57
N VAL A 36 -5.27 -0.67 -3.52
CA VAL A 36 -6.60 -0.18 -3.91
C VAL A 36 -6.47 1.11 -4.72
N ASP A 37 -7.52 1.46 -5.48
CA ASP A 37 -7.60 2.76 -6.13
C ASP A 37 -7.75 3.86 -5.06
N GLY A 38 -6.76 4.75 -4.99
CA GLY A 38 -6.74 5.86 -4.03
C GLY A 38 -7.80 6.93 -4.29
N ASN A 39 -8.40 6.95 -5.48
CA ASN A 39 -9.48 7.87 -5.84
C ASN A 39 -10.88 7.31 -5.53
N ASP A 40 -11.01 6.02 -5.21
CA ASP A 40 -12.24 5.41 -4.72
C ASP A 40 -12.24 5.42 -3.18
N VAL A 41 -12.93 6.40 -2.59
CA VAL A 41 -13.00 6.57 -1.13
C VAL A 41 -13.61 5.36 -0.41
N LEU A 42 -14.55 4.64 -1.06
CA LEU A 42 -15.17 3.48 -0.45
C LEU A 42 -14.20 2.29 -0.46
N ALA A 43 -13.42 2.13 -1.53
CA ALA A 43 -12.35 1.14 -1.58
C ALA A 43 -11.26 1.41 -0.53
N VAL A 44 -10.83 2.67 -0.39
CA VAL A 44 -9.85 3.09 0.63
C VAL A 44 -10.36 2.81 2.04
N HIS A 45 -11.60 3.21 2.34
CA HIS A 45 -12.21 2.98 3.65
C HIS A 45 -12.31 1.49 3.97
N ALA A 46 -12.81 0.68 3.03
CA ALA A 46 -12.94 -0.76 3.21
C ALA A 46 -11.59 -1.46 3.42
N ALA A 47 -10.53 -1.03 2.71
CA ALA A 47 -9.17 -1.52 2.92
C ALA A 47 -8.63 -1.15 4.30
N ALA A 48 -8.77 0.12 4.70
CA ALA A 48 -8.36 0.59 6.03
C ALA A 48 -9.07 -0.19 7.15
N GLU A 49 -10.39 -0.43 7.03
CA GLU A 49 -11.13 -1.23 8.00
C GLU A 49 -10.61 -2.67 8.11
N ARG A 50 -10.32 -3.33 6.98
CA ARG A 50 -9.75 -4.70 6.97
C ARG A 50 -8.37 -4.73 7.63
N ALA A 51 -7.49 -3.82 7.26
CA ALA A 51 -6.14 -3.72 7.81
C ALA A 51 -6.17 -3.45 9.32
N VAL A 52 -6.96 -2.47 9.78
CA VAL A 52 -7.10 -2.13 11.20
C VAL A 52 -7.69 -3.30 11.99
N ARG A 53 -8.71 -3.98 11.46
CA ARG A 53 -9.31 -5.15 12.11
C ARG A 53 -8.28 -6.28 12.29
N HIS A 54 -7.49 -6.57 11.26
CA HIS A 54 -6.46 -7.60 11.29
C HIS A 54 -5.39 -7.30 12.36
N ALA A 55 -4.85 -6.08 12.35
CA ALA A 55 -3.86 -5.65 13.34
C ALA A 55 -4.42 -5.72 14.77
N ARG A 56 -5.67 -5.26 14.98
CA ARG A 56 -6.34 -5.32 16.29
C ARG A 56 -6.62 -6.74 16.78
N SER A 57 -6.82 -7.70 15.88
CA SER A 57 -6.96 -9.12 16.22
C SER A 57 -5.63 -9.83 16.53
N GLY A 58 -4.50 -9.12 16.50
CA GLY A 58 -3.17 -9.69 16.76
C GLY A 58 -2.52 -10.34 15.55
N GLY A 59 -3.02 -10.06 14.33
CA GLY A 59 -2.45 -10.58 13.08
C GLY A 59 -1.14 -9.91 12.64
N GLY A 60 -0.75 -8.82 13.32
CA GLY A 60 0.25 -7.87 12.83
C GLY A 60 -0.39 -6.68 12.14
#